data_AF-A0A5C9B485-F1
#
_entry.id   AF-A0A5C9B485-F1
#
_cell.length_a   1.000
_cell.length_b   1.000
_cell.length_c   1.000
_cell.angle_alpha   90.00
_cell.angle_beta   90.00
_cell.angle_gamma   90.00
#
_symmetry.space_group_name_H-M   'P 1'
#
loop_
_entity.id
_entity.type
_entity.pdbx_description
1 polymer ?
#
loop_
_entity_poly.entity_id
_entity_poly.type
_entity_poly.pdbx_seq_one_letter_code
_entity_poly.pdbx_strand_id
1 'polypeptide(L)'
;MLDLAMVRMAIEMGDLNIDEQQPAAPGGAPAAPEEPKLDGMPESFIGPLLAELVAHEVGHTLGLRHNFKASSAYTLAQINSDEIKGKKPLAGSVMDYLPINMHVPADPNNKSQGDWSMTGIGPYDLWAIEYGYTFAADLKPILDRVAEPELAYATDEDTMGPDPLARRYDFSKNPLDYAQNQIRLIKRNREKILDKFVKDGQSWAKARQGYELTFNMQMQAVGMMSNWLGGAFVNRDKKGDKNGRAPIEPVPAAMQREALKFTIDNTFEDAA
;
A
#
# COMPACT_ATOMS: atom_id res chain seq x y z
N MET A 1 -5.27 2.89 -10.77
CA MET A 1 -5.05 2.99 -12.24
C MET A 1 -3.59 3.32 -12.58
N LEU A 2 -2.90 4.20 -11.83
CA LEU A 2 -1.46 4.48 -12.01
C LEU A 2 -0.57 3.27 -11.70
N ASP A 3 -0.77 2.61 -10.56
CA ASP A 3 0.08 1.48 -10.13
C ASP A 3 0.06 0.32 -11.11
N LEU A 4 -1.11 -0.04 -11.64
CA LEU A 4 -1.21 -1.09 -12.66
C LEU A 4 -0.47 -0.71 -13.95
N ALA A 5 -0.49 0.57 -14.33
CA ALA A 5 0.30 1.06 -15.47
C ALA A 5 1.81 1.00 -15.18
N MET A 6 2.23 1.33 -13.95
CA MET A 6 3.61 1.17 -13.49
C MET A 6 4.07 -0.29 -13.49
N VAL A 7 3.22 -1.22 -13.03
CA VAL A 7 3.46 -2.67 -13.08
C VAL A 7 3.63 -3.12 -14.54
N ARG A 8 2.71 -2.75 -15.44
CA ARG A 8 2.82 -3.09 -16.87
C ARG A 8 4.10 -2.55 -17.50
N MET A 9 4.45 -1.30 -17.19
CA MET A 9 5.70 -0.69 -17.65
C MET A 9 6.91 -1.48 -17.14
N ALA A 10 6.94 -1.85 -15.86
CA ALA A 10 8.02 -2.64 -15.26
C ALA A 10 8.14 -4.05 -15.86
N ILE A 11 7.02 -4.72 -16.15
CA ILE A 11 6.98 -6.03 -16.83
C ILE A 11 7.52 -5.89 -18.26
N GLU A 12 7.07 -4.87 -19.02
CA GLU A 12 7.54 -4.69 -20.40
C GLU A 12 9.05 -4.43 -20.46
N MET A 13 9.62 -3.76 -19.46
CA MET A 13 11.06 -3.55 -19.34
C MET A 13 11.83 -4.78 -18.83
N GLY A 14 11.15 -5.86 -18.43
CA GLY A 14 11.75 -7.06 -17.84
C GLY A 14 12.23 -6.88 -16.39
N ASP A 15 11.74 -5.85 -15.70
CA ASP A 15 12.19 -5.46 -14.37
C ASP A 15 11.38 -6.09 -13.23
N LEU A 16 10.19 -6.54 -13.55
CA LEU A 16 9.29 -7.22 -12.64
C LEU A 16 8.90 -8.56 -13.26
N ASN A 17 9.23 -9.65 -12.56
CA ASN A 17 8.73 -10.97 -12.90
C ASN A 17 7.62 -11.36 -11.92
N ILE A 18 6.37 -11.23 -12.37
CA ILE A 18 5.21 -11.56 -11.55
C ILE A 18 4.84 -13.06 -11.59
N ASP A 19 5.49 -13.85 -12.46
CA ASP A 19 5.27 -15.29 -12.57
C ASP A 19 5.99 -16.09 -11.46
N GLU A 20 6.95 -15.48 -10.74
CA GLU A 20 7.78 -16.14 -9.71
C GLU A 20 7.07 -16.39 -8.37
N GLN A 21 5.84 -15.90 -8.18
CA GLN A 21 5.10 -16.10 -6.93
C GLN A 21 4.31 -17.42 -6.86
N GLN A 22 4.45 -18.30 -7.86
CA GLN A 22 3.89 -19.65 -7.75
C GLN A 22 4.57 -20.43 -6.62
N PRO A 23 3.81 -21.06 -5.70
CA PRO A 23 4.41 -21.99 -4.76
C PRO A 23 5.06 -23.14 -5.54
N ALA A 24 6.33 -23.44 -5.24
CA ALA A 24 7.01 -24.57 -5.84
C ALA A 24 6.22 -25.87 -5.56
N ALA A 25 5.93 -26.63 -6.60
CA ALA A 25 5.29 -27.93 -6.44
C ALA A 25 6.17 -28.84 -5.57
N PRO A 26 5.65 -29.46 -4.50
CA PRO A 26 6.45 -30.35 -3.68
C PRO A 26 6.84 -31.61 -4.48
N GLY A 27 8.13 -31.94 -4.50
CA GLY A 27 8.62 -33.28 -4.82
C GLY A 27 8.59 -33.72 -6.29
N GLY A 28 9.10 -32.92 -7.22
CA GLY A 28 9.37 -33.39 -8.60
C GLY A 28 8.13 -33.70 -9.44
N ALA A 29 6.97 -33.17 -9.06
CA ALA A 29 5.78 -33.17 -9.89
C ALA A 29 6.03 -32.39 -11.19
N PRO A 30 5.37 -32.76 -12.31
CA PRO A 30 5.45 -32.00 -13.55
C PRO A 30 5.11 -30.53 -13.29
N ALA A 31 5.77 -29.62 -14.02
CA ALA A 31 5.48 -28.19 -13.96
C ALA A 31 3.97 -27.98 -14.03
N ALA A 32 3.44 -27.16 -13.13
CA ALA A 32 2.03 -26.80 -13.12
C ALA A 32 1.61 -26.33 -14.53
N PRO A 33 0.39 -26.61 -14.99
CA PRO A 33 -0.10 -26.07 -16.26
C PRO A 33 0.12 -24.56 -16.32
N GLU A 34 0.41 -24.02 -17.51
CA GLU A 34 0.62 -22.59 -17.70
C GLU A 34 -0.56 -21.82 -17.07
N GLU A 35 -0.23 -20.89 -16.20
CA GLU A 35 -1.20 -20.18 -15.41
C GLU A 35 -2.15 -19.39 -16.30
N PRO A 36 -3.47 -19.41 -16.03
CA PRO A 36 -4.41 -18.58 -16.77
C PRO A 36 -4.01 -17.11 -16.71
N LYS A 37 -4.08 -16.44 -17.86
CA LYS A 37 -3.82 -15.00 -17.97
C LYS A 37 -5.13 -14.25 -18.15
N LEU A 38 -5.31 -13.19 -17.37
CA LEU A 38 -6.42 -12.25 -17.42
C LEU A 38 -5.87 -10.90 -17.89
N ASP A 39 -6.27 -10.47 -19.09
CA ASP A 39 -5.76 -9.25 -19.76
C ASP A 39 -4.22 -9.18 -19.84
N GLY A 40 -3.59 -10.32 -20.15
CA GLY A 40 -2.14 -10.44 -20.30
C GLY A 40 -1.35 -10.51 -18.99
N MET A 41 -2.02 -10.49 -17.83
CA MET A 41 -1.39 -10.69 -16.53
C MET A 41 -1.75 -12.09 -15.96
N PRO A 42 -0.86 -12.76 -15.21
CA PRO A 42 -1.16 -14.00 -14.50
C PRO A 42 -2.30 -13.82 -13.48
N GLU A 43 -3.16 -14.82 -13.35
CA GLU A 43 -4.26 -14.85 -12.38
C GLU A 43 -3.80 -14.70 -10.93
N SER A 44 -2.64 -15.24 -10.57
CA SER A 44 -1.98 -15.12 -9.27
C SER A 44 -1.60 -13.68 -8.92
N PHE A 45 -1.40 -12.83 -9.93
CA PHE A 45 -1.16 -11.40 -9.73
C PHE A 45 -2.49 -10.63 -9.66
N ILE A 46 -3.36 -10.79 -10.66
CA ILE A 46 -4.56 -9.95 -10.79
C ILE A 46 -5.75 -10.44 -9.96
N GLY A 47 -5.82 -11.75 -9.68
CA GLY A 47 -6.88 -12.39 -8.91
C GLY A 47 -6.99 -11.85 -7.48
N PRO A 48 -5.90 -11.79 -6.70
CA PRO A 48 -5.91 -11.15 -5.39
C PRO A 48 -6.33 -9.67 -5.41
N LEU A 49 -5.89 -8.90 -6.42
CA LEU A 49 -6.30 -7.50 -6.60
C LEU A 49 -7.81 -7.37 -6.87
N LEU A 50 -8.38 -8.26 -7.68
CA LEU A 50 -9.82 -8.32 -7.93
C LEU A 50 -10.59 -8.77 -6.68
N ALA A 51 -10.06 -9.76 -5.94
CA ALA A 51 -10.67 -10.24 -4.71
C ALA A 51 -10.70 -9.15 -3.63
N GLU A 52 -9.63 -8.36 -3.49
CA GLU A 52 -9.58 -7.18 -2.62
C GLU A 52 -10.65 -6.15 -3.01
N LEU A 53 -10.77 -5.81 -4.30
CA LEU A 53 -11.79 -4.88 -4.78
C LEU A 53 -13.21 -5.40 -4.53
N VAL A 54 -13.48 -6.67 -4.81
CA VAL A 54 -14.79 -7.28 -4.55
C VAL A 54 -15.10 -7.24 -3.05
N ALA A 55 -14.14 -7.57 -2.19
CA ALA A 55 -14.30 -7.49 -0.74
C ALA A 55 -14.60 -6.07 -0.27
N HIS A 56 -13.93 -5.06 -0.85
CA HIS A 56 -14.19 -3.64 -0.58
C HIS A 56 -15.64 -3.25 -0.89
N GLU A 57 -16.13 -3.57 -2.09
CA GLU A 57 -17.48 -3.20 -2.50
C GLU A 57 -18.55 -3.95 -1.69
N VAL A 58 -18.32 -5.24 -1.41
CA VAL A 58 -19.18 -6.00 -0.49
C VAL A 58 -19.17 -5.37 0.90
N GLY A 59 -18.02 -4.91 1.39
CA GLY A 59 -17.90 -4.17 2.65
C GLY A 59 -18.82 -2.95 2.69
N HIS A 60 -18.88 -2.17 1.61
CA HIS A 60 -19.85 -1.06 1.49
C HIS A 60 -21.30 -1.54 1.55
N THR A 61 -21.66 -2.66 0.92
CA THR A 61 -23.02 -3.22 1.04
C THR A 61 -23.37 -3.66 2.46
N LEU A 62 -22.37 -4.00 3.27
CA LEU A 62 -22.49 -4.33 4.69
C LEU A 62 -22.39 -3.08 5.60
N GLY A 63 -22.39 -1.88 5.01
CA GLY A 63 -22.36 -0.61 5.75
C GLY A 63 -20.98 -0.18 6.24
N LEU A 64 -19.89 -0.84 5.81
CA LEU A 64 -18.54 -0.38 6.11
C LEU A 64 -18.21 0.87 5.28
N ARG A 65 -17.62 1.86 5.94
CA ARG A 65 -17.06 3.05 5.30
C ARG A 65 -15.60 2.82 4.95
N HIS A 66 -15.05 3.69 4.11
CA HIS A 66 -13.61 3.73 3.88
C HIS A 66 -12.83 3.85 5.19
N ASN A 67 -11.66 3.19 5.24
CA ASN A 67 -10.72 3.28 6.33
C ASN A 67 -9.30 3.56 5.80
N PHE A 68 -8.99 4.84 5.61
CA PHE A 68 -7.72 5.32 5.04
C PHE A 68 -6.53 5.30 5.99
N LYS A 69 -6.71 4.77 7.21
CA LYS A 69 -5.65 4.65 8.23
C LYS A 69 -5.22 3.21 8.46
N ALA A 70 -5.89 2.26 7.80
CA ALA A 70 -5.64 0.84 7.98
C ALA A 70 -4.27 0.41 7.44
N SER A 71 -3.75 1.11 6.44
CA SER A 71 -2.40 0.92 5.87
C SER A 71 -1.28 1.09 6.92
N SER A 72 -1.56 1.77 8.03
CA SER A 72 -0.59 2.04 9.11
C SER A 72 -0.36 0.89 10.10
N ALA A 73 -1.03 -0.26 9.92
CA ALA A 73 -0.97 -1.37 10.86
C ALA A 73 0.45 -2.00 10.99
N TYR A 74 1.18 -2.12 9.88
CA TYR A 74 2.46 -2.84 9.81
C TYR A 74 3.56 -2.00 9.15
N THR A 75 4.81 -2.20 9.55
CA THR A 75 5.95 -1.56 8.86
C THR A 75 6.14 -2.12 7.45
N LEU A 76 6.75 -1.34 6.55
CA LEU A 76 7.01 -1.79 5.17
C LEU A 76 7.91 -3.05 5.14
N ALA A 77 8.83 -3.16 6.09
CA ALA A 77 9.68 -4.33 6.27
C ALA A 77 8.86 -5.57 6.66
N GLN A 78 7.91 -5.45 7.59
CA GLN A 78 7.03 -6.57 7.97
C GLN A 78 6.16 -7.00 6.79
N ILE A 79 5.55 -6.05 6.07
CA ILE A 79 4.71 -6.29 4.88
C ILE A 79 5.45 -7.13 3.85
N ASN A 80 6.76 -6.91 3.70
CA ASN A 80 7.60 -7.60 2.73
C ASN A 80 8.42 -8.76 3.33
N SER A 81 8.03 -9.26 4.51
CA SER A 81 8.71 -10.37 5.20
C SER A 81 7.89 -11.66 5.19
N ASP A 82 8.53 -12.78 5.51
CA ASP A 82 7.88 -14.08 5.72
C ASP A 82 6.93 -14.09 6.94
N GLU A 83 6.94 -13.05 7.79
CA GLU A 83 5.99 -12.90 8.89
C GLU A 83 4.57 -12.67 8.36
N ILE A 84 4.42 -11.84 7.31
CA ILE A 84 3.14 -11.41 6.76
C ILE A 84 2.80 -12.15 5.47
N LYS A 85 3.79 -12.33 4.57
CA LYS A 85 3.57 -12.90 3.24
C LYS A 85 2.81 -14.23 3.30
N GLY A 86 1.65 -14.28 2.63
CA GLY A 86 0.77 -15.45 2.57
C GLY A 86 0.12 -15.86 3.90
N LYS A 87 0.27 -15.05 4.95
CA LYS A 87 -0.19 -15.38 6.32
C LYS A 87 -1.14 -14.35 6.91
N LYS A 88 -0.95 -13.08 6.58
CA LYS A 88 -1.75 -11.96 7.09
C LYS A 88 -2.07 -10.97 5.98
N PRO A 89 -3.23 -10.30 6.03
CA PRO A 89 -3.50 -9.14 5.18
C PRO A 89 -2.48 -8.03 5.41
N LEU A 90 -2.24 -7.20 4.39
CA LEU A 90 -1.20 -6.15 4.42
C LEU A 90 -1.61 -4.90 5.22
N ALA A 91 -2.89 -4.78 5.56
CA ALA A 91 -3.46 -3.64 6.26
C ALA A 91 -4.55 -4.09 7.25
N GLY A 92 -4.98 -3.16 8.09
CA GLY A 92 -6.08 -3.38 9.04
C GLY A 92 -7.45 -3.62 8.37
N SER A 93 -7.65 -3.18 7.13
CA SER A 93 -8.95 -3.12 6.46
C SER A 93 -8.81 -3.19 4.94
N VAL A 94 -9.71 -3.91 4.26
CA VAL A 94 -9.88 -3.84 2.79
C VAL A 94 -10.57 -2.54 2.36
N MET A 95 -11.10 -1.76 3.29
CA MET A 95 -11.76 -0.47 3.03
C MET A 95 -10.76 0.68 2.84
N ASP A 96 -9.45 0.40 2.90
CA ASP A 96 -8.40 1.35 2.55
C ASP A 96 -8.16 1.39 1.04
N TYR A 97 -7.55 2.47 0.54
CA TYR A 97 -7.07 2.55 -0.83
C TYR A 97 -5.58 2.21 -0.86
N LEU A 98 -5.27 0.92 -0.73
CA LEU A 98 -3.90 0.46 -0.77
C LEU A 98 -3.32 0.54 -2.18
N PRO A 99 -2.04 0.93 -2.31
CA PRO A 99 -1.32 0.80 -3.56
C PRO A 99 -0.91 -0.66 -3.80
N ILE A 100 -0.56 -1.00 -5.04
CA ILE A 100 0.08 -2.30 -5.33
C ILE A 100 1.45 -2.33 -4.66
N ASN A 101 1.72 -3.35 -3.85
CA ASN A 101 2.97 -3.47 -3.09
C ASN A 101 4.15 -3.84 -4.00
N MET A 102 4.72 -2.85 -4.69
CA MET A 102 5.95 -2.99 -5.48
C MET A 102 7.17 -2.65 -4.60
N HIS A 103 7.76 -3.67 -3.97
CA HIS A 103 8.88 -3.45 -3.06
C HIS A 103 10.23 -3.45 -3.78
N VAL A 104 10.88 -2.29 -3.75
CA VAL A 104 12.24 -2.05 -4.24
C VAL A 104 13.11 -1.73 -3.01
N PRO A 105 13.74 -2.74 -2.37
CA PRO A 105 14.53 -2.50 -1.17
C PRO A 105 15.75 -1.61 -1.44
N ALA A 106 16.25 -0.94 -0.40
CA ALA A 106 17.43 -0.08 -0.51
C ALA A 106 18.73 -0.88 -0.75
N ASP A 107 18.82 -2.08 -0.18
CA ASP A 107 19.89 -3.03 -0.47
C ASP A 107 19.54 -3.83 -1.75
N PRO A 108 20.32 -3.71 -2.84
CA PRO A 108 20.07 -4.44 -4.09
C PRO A 108 20.18 -5.96 -3.95
N ASN A 109 20.85 -6.46 -2.91
CA ASN A 109 20.94 -7.90 -2.61
C ASN A 109 19.70 -8.43 -1.88
N ASN A 110 18.92 -7.54 -1.27
CA ASN A 110 17.65 -7.93 -0.68
C ASN A 110 16.62 -8.18 -1.79
N LYS A 111 16.06 -9.39 -1.84
CA LYS A 111 15.00 -9.79 -2.78
C LYS A 111 13.64 -9.97 -2.10
N SER A 112 13.49 -9.42 -0.90
CA SER A 112 12.24 -9.49 -0.13
C SER A 112 11.10 -8.83 -0.91
N GLN A 113 10.02 -9.56 -1.12
CA GLN A 113 8.79 -9.10 -1.75
C GLN A 113 7.63 -9.83 -1.07
N GLY A 114 6.74 -9.06 -0.45
CA GLY A 114 5.49 -9.54 0.14
C GLY A 114 4.43 -9.80 -0.93
N ASP A 115 3.20 -10.04 -0.49
CA ASP A 115 2.07 -10.16 -1.39
C ASP A 115 1.83 -8.82 -2.12
N TRP A 116 1.29 -8.87 -3.34
CA TRP A 116 1.05 -7.67 -4.16
C TRP A 116 -0.11 -6.80 -3.65
N SER A 117 -1.03 -7.41 -2.90
CA SER A 117 -2.32 -6.84 -2.49
C SER A 117 -2.81 -7.53 -1.21
N MET A 118 -3.99 -7.13 -0.71
CA MET A 118 -4.63 -7.84 0.38
C MET A 118 -4.93 -9.29 -0.02
N THR A 119 -4.48 -10.25 0.78
CA THR A 119 -4.74 -11.68 0.60
C THR A 119 -5.92 -12.18 1.42
N GLY A 120 -6.61 -11.29 2.15
CA GLY A 120 -7.76 -11.60 2.99
C GLY A 120 -8.38 -10.35 3.60
N ILE A 121 -9.40 -10.56 4.44
CA ILE A 121 -10.14 -9.50 5.14
C ILE A 121 -9.33 -9.00 6.34
N GLY A 122 -9.28 -7.68 6.53
CA GLY A 122 -8.49 -7.06 7.58
C GLY A 122 -9.10 -7.23 8.99
N PRO A 123 -8.28 -7.19 10.05
CA PRO A 123 -8.74 -7.29 11.44
C PRO A 123 -9.77 -6.21 11.83
N TYR A 124 -9.66 -4.98 11.31
CA TYR A 124 -10.65 -3.92 11.51
C TYR A 124 -12.00 -4.30 10.91
N ASP A 125 -12.02 -4.86 9.69
CA ASP A 125 -13.26 -5.23 9.02
C ASP A 125 -13.99 -6.31 9.81
N LEU A 126 -13.27 -7.34 10.23
CA LEU A 126 -13.83 -8.43 11.04
C LEU A 126 -14.39 -7.89 12.36
N TRP A 127 -13.66 -6.98 13.03
CA TRP A 127 -14.11 -6.35 14.26
C TRP A 127 -15.35 -5.47 14.06
N ALA A 128 -15.38 -4.67 12.99
CA ALA A 128 -16.51 -3.80 12.68
C ALA A 128 -17.78 -4.61 12.34
N ILE A 129 -17.62 -5.71 11.59
CA ILE A 129 -18.72 -6.64 11.30
C ILE A 129 -19.18 -7.36 12.58
N GLU A 130 -18.26 -7.85 13.42
CA GLU A 130 -18.62 -8.46 14.71
C GLU A 130 -19.43 -7.48 15.57
N TYR A 131 -18.98 -6.24 15.68
CA TYR A 131 -19.70 -5.20 16.42
C TYR A 131 -21.09 -4.90 15.82
N GLY A 132 -21.18 -4.76 14.50
CA GLY A 132 -22.42 -4.35 13.82
C GLY A 132 -23.47 -5.45 13.66
N TYR A 133 -23.06 -6.72 13.65
CA TYR A 133 -23.91 -7.85 13.26
C TYR A 133 -24.02 -8.96 14.32
N THR A 134 -23.34 -8.84 15.46
CA THR A 134 -23.53 -9.81 16.56
C THR A 134 -24.94 -9.76 17.16
N PHE A 135 -25.40 -10.89 17.69
CA PHE A 135 -26.61 -10.97 18.51
C PHE A 135 -26.32 -10.86 20.02
N ALA A 136 -25.06 -10.60 20.41
CA ALA A 136 -24.68 -10.44 21.80
C ALA A 136 -25.39 -9.23 22.43
N ALA A 137 -25.94 -9.41 23.64
CA ALA A 137 -26.58 -8.34 24.38
C ALA A 137 -25.58 -7.34 24.98
N ASP A 138 -24.35 -7.78 25.27
CA ASP A 138 -23.27 -6.93 25.76
C ASP A 138 -22.17 -6.79 24.71
N LEU A 139 -22.01 -5.57 24.20
CA LEU A 139 -21.01 -5.23 23.17
C LEU A 139 -19.69 -4.72 23.76
N LYS A 140 -19.61 -4.51 25.09
CA LYS A 140 -18.39 -3.98 25.73
C LYS A 140 -17.14 -4.81 25.42
N PRO A 141 -17.17 -6.16 25.48
CA PRO A 141 -15.98 -6.95 25.18
C PRO A 141 -15.45 -6.75 23.76
N ILE A 142 -16.35 -6.49 22.80
CA ILE A 142 -15.99 -6.19 21.41
C ILE A 142 -15.39 -4.78 21.35
N LEU A 143 -16.06 -3.79 21.96
CA LEU A 143 -15.62 -2.40 21.94
C LEU A 143 -14.29 -2.15 22.68
N ASP A 144 -13.95 -2.95 23.69
CA ASP A 144 -12.71 -2.85 24.47
C ASP A 144 -11.43 -3.01 23.62
N ARG A 145 -11.58 -3.47 22.37
CA ARG A 145 -10.50 -3.64 21.39
C ARG A 145 -10.15 -2.37 20.63
N VAL A 146 -10.94 -1.30 20.71
CA VAL A 146 -10.81 -0.07 19.88
C VAL A 146 -9.41 0.56 19.83
N ALA A 147 -8.58 0.35 20.86
CA ALA A 147 -7.21 0.85 20.94
C ALA A 147 -6.15 -0.12 20.39
N GLU A 148 -6.54 -1.28 19.86
CA GLU A 148 -5.64 -2.21 19.17
C GLU A 148 -5.05 -1.53 17.92
N PRO A 149 -3.72 -1.60 17.68
CA PRO A 149 -3.09 -0.92 16.53
C PRO A 149 -3.67 -1.31 15.17
N GLU A 150 -4.05 -2.58 15.00
CA GLU A 150 -4.61 -3.13 13.76
C GLU A 150 -6.06 -2.66 13.49
N LEU A 151 -6.71 -2.00 14.46
CA LEU A 151 -8.07 -1.49 14.38
C LEU A 151 -8.13 0.04 14.20
N ALA A 152 -7.02 0.66 13.81
CA ALA A 152 -6.96 2.08 13.52
C ALA A 152 -7.99 2.47 12.44
N TYR A 153 -8.65 3.61 12.62
CA TYR A 153 -9.75 4.06 11.75
C TYR A 153 -9.71 5.56 11.46
N ALA A 154 -9.73 5.90 10.18
CA ALA A 154 -10.00 7.25 9.67
C ALA A 154 -10.74 7.16 8.34
N THR A 155 -11.81 7.93 8.16
CA THR A 155 -12.75 7.76 7.04
C THR A 155 -12.75 8.97 6.11
N ASP A 156 -13.72 9.08 5.19
CA ASP A 156 -13.75 10.07 4.11
C ASP A 156 -13.47 11.50 4.56
N GLU A 157 -14.13 11.95 5.62
CA GLU A 157 -13.97 13.32 6.12
C GLU A 157 -12.59 13.55 6.73
N ASP A 158 -11.95 12.49 7.24
CA ASP A 158 -10.64 12.54 7.87
C ASP A 158 -9.52 12.74 6.82
N THR A 159 -9.77 12.44 5.53
CA THR A 159 -8.78 12.62 4.44
C THR A 159 -8.40 14.08 4.16
N MET A 160 -9.25 15.02 4.57
CA MET A 160 -8.98 16.45 4.53
C MET A 160 -8.52 16.99 5.89
N GLY A 161 -8.41 16.12 6.89
CA GLY A 161 -8.03 16.43 8.25
C GLY A 161 -6.52 16.51 8.47
N PRO A 162 -6.11 16.71 9.73
CA PRO A 162 -4.71 16.91 10.10
C PRO A 162 -3.90 15.61 10.13
N ASP A 163 -4.54 14.44 10.09
CA ASP A 163 -3.86 13.16 10.23
C ASP A 163 -3.14 12.77 8.93
N PRO A 164 -1.79 12.72 8.91
CA PRO A 164 -1.06 12.34 7.71
C PRO A 164 -1.15 10.84 7.40
N LEU A 165 -1.68 10.02 8.32
CA LEU A 165 -1.96 8.59 8.11
C LEU A 165 -3.37 8.33 7.57
N ALA A 166 -4.19 9.36 7.33
CA ALA A 166 -5.52 9.21 6.74
C ALA A 166 -5.47 9.61 5.27
N ARG A 167 -4.69 8.89 4.45
CA ARG A 167 -4.39 9.31 3.06
C ARG A 167 -4.67 8.18 2.08
N ARG A 168 -5.27 8.54 0.95
CA ARG A 168 -5.48 7.60 -0.15
C ARG A 168 -4.12 7.26 -0.76
N TYR A 169 -3.89 5.98 -1.03
CA TYR A 169 -2.67 5.49 -1.68
C TYR A 169 -1.39 5.74 -0.86
N ASP A 170 -1.49 5.90 0.45
CA ASP A 170 -0.35 5.76 1.36
C ASP A 170 -0.16 4.28 1.74
N PHE A 171 0.98 3.97 2.36
CA PHE A 171 1.24 2.59 2.76
C PHE A 171 2.22 2.48 3.91
N SER A 172 2.00 1.46 4.74
CA SER A 172 2.77 1.10 5.94
C SER A 172 2.64 2.05 7.12
N LYS A 173 3.06 1.56 8.29
CA LYS A 173 3.15 2.29 9.57
C LYS A 173 4.00 3.56 9.51
N ASN A 174 4.98 3.58 8.61
CA ASN A 174 5.80 4.75 8.35
C ASN A 174 5.77 5.06 6.84
N PRO A 175 4.80 5.86 6.36
CA PRO A 175 4.67 6.20 4.95
C PRO A 175 5.92 6.86 4.31
N LEU A 176 6.86 7.38 5.10
CA LEU A 176 8.16 7.83 4.57
C LEU A 176 8.97 6.67 3.96
N ASP A 177 8.96 5.49 4.58
CA ASP A 177 9.67 4.32 4.05
C ASP A 177 9.07 3.88 2.71
N TYR A 178 7.75 3.95 2.60
CA TYR A 178 7.02 3.71 1.35
C TYR A 178 7.34 4.79 0.30
N ALA A 179 7.34 6.07 0.65
CA ALA A 179 7.68 7.15 -0.26
C ALA A 179 9.11 7.00 -0.82
N GLN A 180 10.08 6.64 0.03
CA GLN A 180 11.44 6.33 -0.41
C GLN A 180 11.48 5.10 -1.35
N ASN A 181 10.67 4.08 -1.07
CA ASN A 181 10.50 2.94 -1.95
C ASN A 181 9.98 3.34 -3.34
N GLN A 182 8.96 4.21 -3.39
CA GLN A 182 8.44 4.75 -4.64
C GLN A 182 9.52 5.50 -5.44
N ILE A 183 10.33 6.35 -4.78
CA ILE A 183 11.43 7.07 -5.43
C ILE A 183 12.48 6.10 -6.03
N ARG A 184 12.81 5.02 -5.34
CA ARG A 184 13.74 4.00 -5.88
C ARG A 184 13.17 3.32 -7.12
N LEU A 185 11.88 2.96 -7.10
CA LEU A 185 11.18 2.40 -8.26
C LEU A 185 11.16 3.40 -9.44
N ILE A 186 10.87 4.68 -9.16
CA ILE A 186 10.87 5.76 -10.16
C ILE A 186 12.22 5.90 -10.83
N LYS A 187 13.31 6.03 -10.07
CA LYS A 187 14.67 6.19 -10.60
C LYS A 187 15.07 5.00 -11.47
N ARG A 188 14.86 3.78 -10.96
CA ARG A 188 15.13 2.54 -11.68
C ARG A 188 14.40 2.48 -13.03
N ASN A 189 13.14 2.92 -13.07
CA ASN A 189 12.34 2.89 -14.29
C ASN A 189 12.80 3.97 -15.28
N ARG A 190 13.12 5.19 -14.81
CA ARG A 190 13.58 6.30 -15.66
C ARG A 190 14.86 5.97 -16.42
N GLU A 191 15.83 5.38 -15.73
CA GLU A 191 17.11 4.93 -16.31
C GLU A 191 16.94 3.99 -17.51
N LYS A 192 15.78 3.34 -17.64
CA LYS A 192 15.50 2.29 -18.63
C LYS A 192 14.46 2.69 -19.68
N ILE A 193 13.87 3.89 -19.59
CA ILE A 193 12.80 4.31 -20.51
C ILE A 193 13.28 4.22 -21.97
N LEU A 194 14.44 4.82 -22.27
CA LEU A 194 14.94 4.90 -23.64
C LEU A 194 15.46 3.55 -24.15
N ASP A 195 16.04 2.73 -23.26
CA ASP A 195 16.75 1.51 -23.66
C ASP A 195 15.87 0.24 -23.63
N LYS A 196 14.84 0.21 -22.77
CA LYS A 196 14.02 -1.00 -22.51
C LYS A 196 12.55 -0.79 -22.79
N PHE A 197 12.01 0.39 -22.49
CA PHE A 197 10.58 0.65 -22.67
C PHE A 197 10.25 1.05 -24.12
N VAL A 198 11.08 1.91 -24.72
CA VAL A 198 10.95 2.31 -26.13
C VAL A 198 11.76 1.36 -27.01
N LYS A 199 11.11 0.74 -27.99
CA LYS A 199 11.73 -0.23 -28.92
C LYS A 199 11.94 0.40 -30.30
N ASP A 200 12.88 -0.16 -31.07
CA ASP A 200 13.12 0.28 -32.45
C ASP A 200 11.83 0.28 -33.29
N GLY A 201 11.61 1.38 -34.02
CA GLY A 201 10.40 1.60 -34.82
C GLY A 201 9.19 2.14 -34.04
N GLN A 202 9.27 2.28 -32.72
CA GLN A 202 8.22 2.94 -31.91
C GLN A 202 8.38 4.47 -31.88
N SER A 203 7.27 5.18 -31.65
CA SER A 203 7.27 6.64 -31.51
C SER A 203 7.89 7.09 -30.18
N TRP A 204 8.62 8.21 -30.20
CA TRP A 204 9.10 8.91 -28.99
C TRP A 204 7.98 9.32 -28.03
N ALA A 205 6.72 9.34 -28.48
CA ALA A 205 5.56 9.48 -27.59
C ALA A 205 5.54 8.42 -26.48
N LYS A 206 6.11 7.23 -26.72
CA LYS A 206 6.24 6.19 -25.69
C LYS A 206 7.25 6.55 -24.60
N ALA A 207 8.36 7.22 -24.95
CA ALA A 207 9.30 7.75 -23.95
C ALA A 207 8.60 8.74 -23.03
N ARG A 208 7.84 9.66 -23.64
CA ARG A 208 7.03 10.64 -22.91
C ARG A 208 6.01 9.97 -21.99
N GLN A 209 5.31 8.93 -22.46
CA GLN A 209 4.38 8.18 -21.63
C GLN A 209 5.07 7.55 -20.40
N GLY A 210 6.21 6.89 -20.59
CA GLY A 210 6.97 6.31 -19.48
C GLY A 210 7.43 7.38 -18.49
N TYR A 211 7.89 8.53 -18.99
CA TYR A 211 8.29 9.64 -18.15
C TYR A 211 7.10 10.22 -17.36
N GLU A 212 5.97 10.49 -18.02
CA GLU A 212 4.75 11.02 -17.38
C GLU A 212 4.23 10.08 -16.28
N LEU A 213 4.29 8.76 -16.47
CA LEU A 213 3.93 7.79 -15.43
C LEU A 213 4.82 7.95 -14.19
N THR A 214 6.14 7.95 -14.37
CA THR A 214 7.09 8.08 -13.26
C THR A 214 7.03 9.46 -12.60
N PHE A 215 6.77 10.52 -13.37
CA PHE A 215 6.59 11.88 -12.88
C PHE A 215 5.35 12.02 -12.00
N ASN A 216 4.21 11.47 -12.44
CA ASN A 216 2.99 11.49 -11.63
C ASN A 216 3.17 10.75 -10.29
N MET A 217 3.86 9.62 -10.31
CA MET A 217 4.17 8.84 -9.11
C MET A 217 5.11 9.60 -8.16
N GLN A 218 6.11 10.32 -8.69
CA GLN A 218 6.96 11.22 -7.91
C GLN A 218 6.14 12.31 -7.23
N MET A 219 5.26 12.99 -7.98
CA MET A 219 4.41 14.05 -7.44
C MET A 219 3.44 13.54 -6.37
N GLN A 220 2.95 12.30 -6.51
CA GLN A 220 2.14 11.65 -5.46
C GLN A 220 2.95 11.41 -4.18
N ALA A 221 4.16 10.86 -4.28
CA ALA A 221 5.03 10.62 -3.12
C ALA A 221 5.41 11.94 -2.40
N VAL A 222 5.75 12.98 -3.18
CA VAL A 222 6.02 14.33 -2.66
C VAL A 222 4.79 14.93 -1.97
N GLY A 223 3.62 14.81 -2.59
CA GLY A 223 2.36 15.32 -2.03
C GLY A 223 1.98 14.62 -0.72
N MET A 224 2.19 13.31 -0.66
CA MET A 224 1.99 12.50 0.55
C MET A 224 2.87 13.01 1.71
N MET A 225 4.17 13.20 1.48
CA MET A 225 5.10 13.63 2.53
C MET A 225 4.90 15.09 2.94
N SER A 226 4.48 15.96 2.02
CA SER A 226 4.20 17.37 2.33
C SER A 226 3.10 17.54 3.39
N ASN A 227 2.12 16.62 3.45
CA ASN A 227 1.03 16.66 4.44
C ASN A 227 1.46 16.31 5.87
N TRP A 228 2.69 15.82 6.07
CA TRP A 228 3.22 15.55 7.41
C TRP A 228 3.62 16.83 8.14
N LEU A 229 3.87 17.92 7.41
CA LEU A 229 4.25 19.21 7.96
C LEU A 229 3.05 19.87 8.65
N GLY A 230 3.17 20.12 9.96
CA GLY A 230 2.06 20.64 10.76
C GLY A 230 0.90 19.66 10.99
N GLY A 231 1.06 18.38 10.63
CA GLY A 231 0.06 17.35 10.85
C GLY A 231 -0.08 16.95 12.33
N ALA A 232 -1.17 16.24 12.63
CA ALA A 232 -1.42 15.64 13.93
C ALA A 232 -2.17 14.32 13.78
N PHE A 233 -1.70 13.27 14.45
CA PHE A 233 -2.38 11.98 14.52
C PHE A 233 -3.69 12.14 15.28
N VAL A 234 -4.77 11.62 14.72
CA VAL A 234 -6.10 11.60 15.33
C VAL A 234 -6.41 10.17 15.79
N ASN A 235 -6.61 10.01 17.09
CA ASN A 235 -6.92 8.73 17.72
C ASN A 235 -8.37 8.75 18.22
N ARG A 236 -9.10 7.64 18.01
CA ARG A 236 -10.52 7.50 18.40
C ARG A 236 -10.71 6.84 19.77
N ASP A 237 -9.62 6.68 20.52
CA ASP A 237 -9.57 6.20 21.89
C ASP A 237 -10.47 7.07 22.80
N LYS A 238 -11.23 6.42 23.68
CA LYS A 238 -12.03 7.05 24.73
C LYS A 238 -11.26 7.04 26.05
N LYS A 239 -11.65 7.95 26.96
CA LYS A 239 -11.11 7.96 28.31
C LYS A 239 -11.39 6.63 29.01
N GLY A 240 -10.32 5.93 29.40
CA GLY A 240 -10.39 4.64 30.07
C GLY A 240 -10.08 3.45 29.17
N ASP A 241 -9.91 3.66 27.85
CA ASP A 241 -9.48 2.60 26.94
C ASP A 241 -8.05 2.14 27.27
N LYS A 242 -7.79 0.85 27.02
CA LYS A 242 -6.46 0.26 27.24
C LYS A 242 -5.44 0.98 26.37
N ASN A 243 -4.26 1.28 26.93
CA ASN A 243 -3.19 2.03 26.25
C ASN A 243 -3.58 3.44 25.78
N GLY A 244 -4.66 4.01 26.35
CA GLY A 244 -5.36 5.21 25.89
C GLY A 244 -4.46 6.33 25.36
N ARG A 245 -4.38 6.42 24.03
CA ARG A 245 -3.62 7.45 23.33
C ARG A 245 -4.30 8.80 23.48
N ALA A 246 -3.52 9.87 23.35
CA ALA A 246 -4.16 11.18 23.32
C ALA A 246 -5.01 11.27 22.03
N PRO A 247 -6.23 11.85 22.09
CA PRO A 247 -7.10 11.94 20.92
C PRO A 247 -6.47 12.69 19.74
N ILE A 248 -5.55 13.63 20.04
CA ILE A 248 -4.79 14.38 19.06
C ILE A 248 -3.34 14.44 19.53
N GLU A 249 -2.42 13.99 18.68
CA GLU A 249 -0.98 14.01 18.93
C GLU A 249 -0.26 14.71 17.77
N PRO A 250 0.38 15.87 17.99
CA PRO A 250 1.15 16.54 16.96
C PRO A 250 2.22 15.59 16.39
N VAL A 251 2.39 15.59 15.06
CA VAL A 251 3.46 14.81 14.42
C VAL A 251 4.80 15.25 15.03
N PRO A 252 5.65 14.32 15.51
CA PRO A 252 6.92 14.67 16.11
C PRO A 252 7.79 15.53 15.18
N ALA A 253 8.45 16.55 15.74
CA ALA A 253 9.26 17.48 14.95
C ALA A 253 10.38 16.80 14.15
N ALA A 254 10.88 15.64 14.60
CA ALA A 254 11.85 14.84 13.85
C ALA A 254 11.23 14.31 12.53
N MET A 255 10.06 13.68 12.61
CA MET A 255 9.34 13.15 11.43
C MET A 255 8.94 14.27 10.46
N GLN A 256 8.53 15.43 10.98
CA GLN A 256 8.24 16.59 10.12
C GLN A 256 9.49 17.05 9.36
N ARG A 257 10.67 17.08 9.98
CA ARG A 257 11.92 17.45 9.31
C ARG A 257 12.35 16.42 8.27
N GLU A 258 12.16 15.13 8.55
CA GLU A 258 12.43 14.06 7.59
C GLU A 258 11.51 14.13 6.37
N ALA A 259 10.22 14.37 6.59
CA ALA A 259 9.25 14.58 5.52
C ALA A 259 9.58 15.84 4.69
N LEU A 260 9.93 16.95 5.33
CA LEU A 260 10.37 18.17 4.64
C LEU A 260 11.61 17.90 3.79
N LYS A 261 12.59 17.21 4.35
CA LYS A 261 13.81 16.84 3.64
C LYS A 261 13.48 15.99 2.41
N PHE A 262 12.64 14.97 2.57
CA PHE A 262 12.18 14.15 1.44
C PHE A 262 11.50 15.01 0.36
N THR A 263 10.60 15.93 0.74
CA THR A 263 9.92 16.82 -0.19
C THR A 263 10.92 17.69 -0.95
N ILE A 264 11.89 18.31 -0.28
CA ILE A 264 12.91 19.16 -0.92
C ILE A 264 13.76 18.34 -1.89
N ASP A 265 14.32 17.22 -1.42
CA ASP A 265 15.23 16.37 -2.19
C ASP A 265 14.56 15.79 -3.46
N ASN A 266 13.24 15.60 -3.46
CA ASN A 266 12.51 14.95 -4.55
C ASN A 266 11.57 15.88 -5.32
N THR A 267 11.59 17.20 -5.06
CA THR A 267 10.81 18.19 -5.84
C THR A 267 11.70 19.01 -6.77
N PHE A 268 12.85 19.45 -6.28
CA PHE A 268 13.66 20.46 -6.96
C PHE A 268 14.89 19.90 -7.68
N GLU A 269 15.23 18.64 -7.42
CA GLU A 269 16.35 17.95 -8.05
C GLU A 269 15.82 16.79 -8.92
N ASP A 270 16.04 16.88 -10.23
CA ASP A 270 15.80 15.77 -11.16
C ASP A 270 17.06 15.56 -12.01
N ALA A 271 17.88 14.60 -11.59
CA ALA A 271 19.09 14.18 -12.29
C ALA A 271 18.92 12.80 -12.97
N ALA A 272 17.71 12.24 -12.95
CA ALA A 272 17.37 10.92 -13.47
C ALA A 272 16.99 10.94 -14.95
#